data_AF-A0A3M1Z3H4-F1
#
_entry.id   AF-A0A3M1Z3H4-F1
#
_cell.length_a   1.000
_cell.length_b   1.000
_cell.length_c   1.000
_cell.angle_alpha   90.00
_cell.angle_beta   90.00
_cell.angle_gamma   90.00
#
_symmetry.space_group_name_H-M   'P 1'
#
loop_
_entity.id
_entity.type
_entity.pdbx_description
1 polymer ?
#
loop_
_entity_poly.entity_id
_entity_poly.type
_entity_poly.pdbx_seq_one_letter_code
_entity_poly.pdbx_strand_id
1 'polypeptide(L)' 'MAEIVSINVSKTKGVRKTPVDAAEIGPEGLAGDAHAGDWHRMVSLLALESVDKMRA' A
#
# COMPACT_ATOMS: atom_id res chain seq x y z
N MET A 1 -2.36 -15.15 13.18
CA MET A 1 -1.27 -14.74 12.28
C MET A 1 -1.85 -13.72 11.31
N ALA A 2 -1.13 -12.65 10.98
CA ALA A 2 -1.62 -11.69 9.99
C ALA A 2 -1.29 -12.19 8.57
N GLU A 3 -2.14 -11.85 7.60
CA GLU A 3 -1.97 -12.20 6.19
C GLU A 3 -2.10 -10.94 5.33
N ILE A 4 -1.32 -10.87 4.24
CA ILE A 4 -1.46 -9.81 3.24
C ILE A 4 -2.55 -10.24 2.25
N VAL A 5 -3.71 -9.61 2.33
CA VAL A 5 -4.86 -9.94 1.47
C VAL A 5 -4.86 -9.18 0.13
N SER A 6 -4.10 -8.09 0.03
CA SER A 6 -3.99 -7.30 -1.20
C SER A 6 -2.79 -6.34 -1.14
N ILE A 7 -2.06 -6.22 -2.24
CA ILE A 7 -0.97 -5.26 -2.42
C ILE A 7 -1.42 -4.21 -3.43
N ASN A 8 -1.23 -2.93 -3.13
CA ASN A 8 -1.80 -1.83 -3.91
C ASN A 8 -0.80 -0.70 -4.15
N VAL A 9 -0.60 -0.32 -5.42
CA VAL A 9 0.35 0.72 -5.84
C VAL A 9 -0.32 1.80 -6.69
N SER A 10 0.23 3.00 -6.72
CA SER A 10 -0.12 4.06 -7.67
C SER A 10 1.10 4.85 -8.09
N LYS A 11 1.20 5.24 -9.37
CA LYS A 11 2.32 6.07 -9.87
C LYS A 11 2.19 7.56 -9.52
N THR A 12 1.01 7.98 -9.06
CA THR A 12 0.70 9.36 -8.67
C THR A 12 0.13 9.37 -7.24
N LYS A 13 0.36 10.45 -6.48
CA LYS A 13 -0.24 10.65 -5.16
C LYS A 13 -1.70 11.11 -5.29
N GLY A 14 -2.54 10.78 -4.30
CA GLY A 14 -3.94 11.23 -4.26
C GLY A 14 -4.88 10.54 -5.23
N VAL A 15 -4.42 9.54 -5.99
CA VAL A 15 -5.27 8.73 -6.86
C VAL A 15 -5.55 7.36 -6.25
N ARG A 16 -6.60 6.70 -6.74
CA ARG A 16 -6.90 5.32 -6.36
C ARG A 16 -5.74 4.40 -6.78
N LYS A 17 -5.28 3.58 -5.85
CA LYS A 17 -4.28 2.53 -6.10
C LYS A 17 -4.87 1.35 -6.86
N THR A 18 -4.02 0.66 -7.60
CA THR A 18 -4.33 -0.54 -8.37
C THR A 18 -3.74 -1.76 -7.67
N PRO A 19 -4.48 -2.88 -7.56
CA PRO A 19 -3.96 -4.11 -6.99
C PRO A 19 -2.88 -4.72 -7.89
N VAL A 20 -1.89 -5.35 -7.26
CA VAL A 20 -0.81 -6.11 -7.92
C VAL A 20 -0.61 -7.46 -7.22
N ASP A 21 -0.18 -8.47 -7.96
CA ASP A 21 0.01 -9.82 -7.43
C ASP A 21 1.23 -9.93 -6.50
N ALA A 22 2.27 -9.13 -6.77
CA ALA A 22 3.48 -9.07 -5.98
C ALA A 22 4.11 -7.68 -6.06
N ALA A 23 4.91 -7.34 -5.05
CA ALA A 23 5.72 -6.13 -5.04
C ALA A 23 6.99 -6.32 -4.21
N GLU A 24 7.99 -5.51 -4.50
CA GLU A 24 9.24 -5.44 -3.75
C GLU A 24 9.19 -4.26 -2.78
N ILE A 25 9.68 -4.47 -1.55
CA ILE A 25 9.84 -3.42 -0.55
C ILE A 25 11.34 -3.32 -0.24
N GLY A 26 11.89 -2.13 -0.43
CA GLY A 26 13.29 -1.82 -0.17
C GLY A 26 13.46 -0.63 0.78
N PRO A 27 14.71 -0.13 0.92
CA PRO A 27 15.01 1.04 1.75
C PRO A 27 14.24 2.31 1.35
N GLU A 28 13.87 2.43 0.08
CA GLU A 28 13.07 3.55 -0.45
C GLU A 28 11.56 3.26 -0.40
N GLY A 29 11.14 2.12 0.16
CA GLY A 29 9.73 1.73 0.30
C GLY A 29 9.23 0.77 -0.77
N LEU A 30 7.92 0.85 -1.05
CA LEU A 30 7.23 -0.04 -1.99
C LEU A 30 7.57 0.35 -3.44
N ALA A 31 8.27 -0.52 -4.16
CA ALA A 31 8.72 -0.25 -5.52
C ALA A 31 7.55 0.09 -6.45
N GLY A 32 7.69 1.19 -7.20
CA GLY A 32 6.66 1.65 -8.14
C GLY A 32 5.49 2.42 -7.51
N ASP A 33 5.46 2.61 -6.19
CA ASP A 33 4.48 3.47 -5.52
C ASP A 33 4.93 4.93 -5.43
N ALA A 34 3.99 5.87 -5.60
CA ALA A 34 4.24 7.30 -5.53
C ALA A 34 4.67 7.80 -4.14
N HIS A 35 4.54 6.96 -3.12
CA HIS A 35 5.00 7.23 -1.76
C HIS A 35 6.41 6.69 -1.49
N ALA A 36 7.06 6.00 -2.42
CA ALA A 36 8.47 5.63 -2.27
C ALA A 36 9.39 6.88 -2.21
N GLY A 37 10.52 6.78 -1.50
CA GLY A 37 11.55 7.82 -1.37
C GLY A 37 12.07 7.98 0.07
N ASP A 38 12.95 8.95 0.31
CA ASP A 38 13.60 9.18 1.61
C ASP A 38 12.69 9.91 2.63
N TRP A 39 11.78 9.16 3.27
CA TRP A 39 10.91 9.64 4.34
C TRP A 39 10.26 8.49 5.10
N HIS A 40 9.51 8.77 6.18
CA HIS A 40 9.02 7.74 7.11
C HIS A 40 7.71 7.04 6.71
N ARG A 41 6.97 7.51 5.69
CA ARG A 41 5.64 6.93 5.32
C ARG A 41 5.64 6.29 3.93
N MET A 42 6.70 5.55 3.63
CA MET A 42 6.88 4.92 2.31
C MET A 42 5.95 3.73 2.05
N VAL A 43 5.40 3.13 3.12
CA VAL A 43 4.47 2.01 3.06
C VAL A 43 3.28 2.32 3.96
N SER A 44 2.06 2.11 3.44
CA SER A 44 0.83 2.24 4.22
C SER A 44 0.20 0.88 4.42
N LEU A 45 -0.24 0.60 5.65
CA LEU A 45 -0.97 -0.61 6.00
C LEU A 45 -2.40 -0.20 6.38
N LEU A 46 -3.38 -0.92 5.84
CA LEU A 46 -4.78 -0.76 6.19
C LEU A 46 -5.34 -2.14 6.51
N ALA A 47 -5.83 -2.31 7.74
CA ALA A 47 -6.34 -3.58 8.20
C ALA A 47 -7.74 -3.85 7.60
N LEU A 48 -8.04 -5.11 7.30
CA LEU A 48 -9.29 -5.50 6.64
C LEU A 48 -10.52 -5.11 7.48
N GLU A 49 -10.44 -5.24 8.81
CA GLU A 49 -11.51 -4.81 9.71
C GLU A 49 -11.76 -3.30 9.69
N SER A 50 -10.76 -2.50 9.31
CA SER A 50 -10.94 -1.06 9.10
C SER A 50 -11.66 -0.78 7.78
N VAL A 51 -11.39 -1.57 6.73
CA VAL A 51 -12.11 -1.49 5.46
C VAL A 51 -13.57 -1.89 5.65
N ASP A 52 -13.83 -2.97 6.39
CA ASP A 52 -15.19 -3.46 6.63
C ASP A 52 -16.04 -2.44 7.40
N LYS A 53 -15.45 -1.76 8.39
CA LYS A 53 -16.10 -0.63 9.10
C LYS A 53 -16.49 0.53 8.17
N MET A 54 -15.72 0.80 7.11
CA MET A 54 -16.01 1.87 6.16
C MET A 54 -17.08 1.48 5.12
N ARG A 55 -17.37 0.17 4.96
CA ARG A 55 -18.35 -0.35 4.01
C ARG A 55 -19.75 -0.54 4.61
N ALA A 56 -19.82 -0.75 5.93
CA ALA A 56 -21.07 -0.85 6.68
C ALA A 56 -21.77 0.52 6.78
#